data_AF-A0A1D2QDK6-F1
#
_entry.id   AF-A0A1D2QDK6-F1
#
_cell.length_a   1.000
_cell.length_b   1.000
_cell.length_c   1.000
_cell.angle_alpha   90.00
_cell.angle_beta   90.00
_cell.angle_gamma   90.00
#
_symmetry.space_group_name_H-M   'P 1'
#
loop_
_entity.id
_entity.type
_entity.pdbx_description
1 polymer ?
#
loop_
_entity_poly.entity_id
_entity_poly.type
_entity_poly.pdbx_seq_one_letter_code
_entity_poly.pdbx_strand_id
1 'polypeptide(L)'
;MTAEIDALVADVSEWDGVGVGEHRFGGTEFTLGPREIGHVHEWGILDIAFPRRVRDELVAAGRTEPHHIYPESGWTTFHVGDSDDVADARWLLRLSYLSHATAMANTAAGEDALSDLDVDAELDALDPSDELRALL
;
A
#
# COMPACT_ATOMS: atom_id res chain seq x y z
N MET A 1 0.48 -16.48 -11.50
CA MET A 1 -0.16 -15.77 -10.37
C MET A 1 -1.10 -16.72 -9.64
N THR A 2 -1.17 -16.69 -8.30
CA THR A 2 -2.13 -17.50 -7.52
C THR A 2 -3.48 -16.79 -7.44
N ALA A 3 -4.54 -17.50 -6.99
CA ALA A 3 -5.88 -16.92 -6.87
C ALA A 3 -5.91 -15.76 -5.85
N GLU A 4 -5.09 -15.84 -4.81
CA GLU A 4 -4.93 -14.83 -3.76
C GLU A 4 -4.34 -13.54 -4.34
N ILE A 5 -3.31 -13.65 -5.18
CA ILE A 5 -2.69 -12.50 -5.84
C ILE A 5 -3.60 -11.91 -6.91
N ASP A 6 -4.30 -12.76 -7.69
CA ASP A 6 -5.30 -12.29 -8.66
C ASP A 6 -6.41 -11.47 -7.96
N ALA A 7 -6.89 -11.94 -6.80
CA ALA A 7 -7.91 -11.24 -6.02
C ALA A 7 -7.40 -9.91 -5.47
N LEU A 8 -6.17 -9.88 -4.94
CA LEU A 8 -5.55 -8.65 -4.44
C LEU A 8 -5.35 -7.63 -5.57
N VAL A 9 -4.82 -8.05 -6.73
CA VAL A 9 -4.61 -7.18 -7.89
C VAL A 9 -5.94 -6.62 -8.40
N ALA A 10 -6.96 -7.46 -8.53
CA ALA A 10 -8.28 -7.03 -8.99
C ALA A 10 -8.86 -5.96 -8.07
N ASP A 11 -8.82 -6.18 -6.75
CA ASP A 11 -9.36 -5.23 -5.78
C ASP A 11 -8.60 -3.89 -5.75
N VAL A 12 -7.27 -3.92 -5.74
CA VAL A 12 -6.45 -2.69 -5.70
C VAL A 12 -6.57 -1.89 -7.00
N SER A 13 -6.83 -2.58 -8.13
CA SER A 13 -7.06 -1.92 -9.43
C SER A 13 -8.32 -1.08 -9.50
N GLU A 14 -9.27 -1.30 -8.59
CA GLU A 14 -10.54 -0.56 -8.52
C GLU A 14 -10.45 0.72 -7.66
N TRP A 15 -9.32 0.97 -7.00
CA TRP A 15 -9.17 2.15 -6.15
C TRP A 15 -8.96 3.42 -6.98
N ASP A 16 -9.61 4.51 -6.55
CA ASP A 16 -9.56 5.78 -7.26
C ASP A 16 -8.12 6.28 -7.43
N GLY A 17 -7.77 6.63 -8.67
CA GLY A 17 -6.46 7.14 -9.04
C GLY A 17 -5.34 6.10 -9.07
N VAL A 18 -5.62 4.81 -8.79
CA VAL A 18 -4.60 3.76 -8.87
C VAL A 18 -4.34 3.34 -10.32
N GLY A 19 -3.08 3.43 -10.73
CA GLY A 19 -2.56 2.85 -11.96
C GLY A 19 -1.99 1.45 -11.72
N VAL A 20 -2.24 0.53 -12.64
CA VAL A 20 -1.74 -0.85 -12.60
C VAL A 20 -0.84 -1.12 -13.80
N GLY A 21 0.34 -1.68 -13.58
CA GLY A 21 1.31 -1.96 -14.64
C GLY A 21 2.24 -3.13 -14.32
N GLU A 22 3.11 -3.48 -15.27
CA GLU A 22 4.19 -4.44 -15.03
C GLU A 22 5.35 -3.77 -14.30
N HIS A 23 5.77 -4.34 -13.18
CA HIS A 23 6.92 -3.84 -12.45
C HIS A 23 8.23 -4.23 -13.17
N ARG A 24 9.23 -3.34 -13.16
CA ARG A 24 10.51 -3.55 -13.88
C ARG A 24 11.33 -4.76 -13.41
N PHE A 25 11.03 -5.30 -12.23
CA PHE A 25 11.65 -6.50 -11.67
C PHE A 25 10.72 -7.72 -11.72
N GLY A 26 9.65 -7.64 -12.52
CA GLY A 26 8.57 -8.62 -12.57
C GLY A 26 7.55 -8.39 -11.47
N GLY A 27 6.31 -8.85 -11.71
CA GLY A 27 5.16 -8.60 -10.83
C GLY A 27 4.28 -7.46 -11.31
N THR A 28 3.25 -7.16 -10.53
CA THR A 28 2.26 -6.11 -10.78
C THR A 28 2.54 -4.92 -9.88
N GLU A 29 2.77 -3.76 -10.49
CA GLU A 29 2.99 -2.48 -9.83
C GLU A 29 1.67 -1.74 -9.63
N PHE A 30 1.51 -1.11 -8.46
CA PHE A 30 0.44 -0.18 -8.15
C PHE A 30 1.02 1.22 -7.94
N THR A 31 0.45 2.20 -8.62
CA THR A 31 0.89 3.60 -8.55
C THR A 31 -0.26 4.53 -8.23
N LEU A 32 0.01 5.62 -7.50
CA LEU A 32 -0.89 6.75 -7.32
C LEU A 32 -0.23 7.99 -7.93
N GLY A 33 -0.72 8.41 -9.10
CA GLY A 33 -0.04 9.40 -9.93
C GLY A 33 1.39 8.95 -10.26
N PRO A 34 2.45 9.74 -9.96
CA PRO A 34 3.83 9.37 -10.25
C PRO A 34 4.49 8.50 -9.16
N ARG A 35 3.77 8.14 -8.09
CA ARG A 35 4.35 7.44 -6.93
C ARG A 35 3.91 5.99 -6.92
N GLU A 36 4.87 5.09 -6.73
CA GLU A 36 4.59 3.69 -6.44
C GLU A 36 4.12 3.54 -5.00
N ILE A 37 3.00 2.84 -4.80
CA ILE A 37 2.46 2.54 -3.46
C ILE A 37 2.83 1.12 -3.02
N GLY A 38 3.06 0.23 -3.97
CA GLY A 38 3.59 -1.12 -3.77
C GLY A 38 3.56 -1.94 -5.06
N HIS A 39 4.17 -3.13 -5.03
CA HIS A 39 4.08 -4.12 -6.10
C HIS A 39 4.05 -5.54 -5.54
N VAL A 40 3.39 -6.44 -6.27
CA VAL A 40 3.25 -7.84 -5.89
C VAL A 40 3.83 -8.76 -6.95
N HIS A 41 4.69 -9.68 -6.52
CA HIS A 41 5.22 -10.75 -7.35
C HIS A 41 4.24 -11.94 -7.41
N GLU A 42 4.28 -12.71 -8.50
CA GLU A 42 3.35 -13.82 -8.75
C GLU A 42 3.36 -14.93 -7.67
N TRP A 43 4.37 -14.94 -6.80
CA TRP A 43 4.64 -15.93 -5.76
C TRP A 43 4.31 -15.39 -4.35
N GLY A 44 3.63 -14.25 -4.26
CA GLY A 44 3.16 -13.70 -2.98
C GLY A 44 4.16 -12.87 -2.20
N ILE A 45 5.17 -12.30 -2.87
CA ILE A 45 6.02 -11.27 -2.27
C ILE A 45 5.39 -9.92 -2.60
N LEU A 46 4.91 -9.21 -1.59
CA LEU A 46 4.31 -7.88 -1.70
C LEU A 46 5.26 -6.87 -1.07
N ASP A 47 5.85 -6.01 -1.89
CA ASP A 47 6.69 -4.91 -1.44
C ASP A 47 5.87 -3.61 -1.43
N ILE A 48 5.92 -2.86 -0.32
CA ILE A 48 5.03 -1.72 -0.07
C ILE A 48 5.84 -0.50 0.36
N ALA A 49 5.51 0.66 -0.19
CA ALA A 49 6.22 1.92 0.03
C ALA A 49 5.54 2.78 1.10
N PHE A 50 6.20 2.97 2.25
CA PHE A 50 5.71 3.85 3.32
C PHE A 50 6.67 5.02 3.61
N PRO A 51 6.18 6.13 4.20
CA PRO A 51 7.04 7.05 4.93
C PRO A 51 7.81 6.30 6.03
N ARG A 52 9.09 6.61 6.23
CA ARG A 52 9.97 5.83 7.13
C ARG A 52 9.41 5.66 8.55
N ARG A 53 8.74 6.68 9.10
CA ARG A 53 8.14 6.59 10.44
C ARG A 53 6.97 5.61 10.51
N VAL A 54 6.10 5.62 9.49
CA VAL A 54 4.99 4.66 9.36
C VAL A 54 5.55 3.25 9.20
N ARG A 55 6.59 3.10 8.36
CA ARG A 55 7.30 1.82 8.21
C ARG A 55 7.82 1.30 9.54
N ASP A 56 8.52 2.15 10.31
CA ASP A 56 9.16 1.74 11.56
C ASP A 56 8.12 1.24 12.57
N GLU A 57 6.97 1.91 12.65
CA GLU A 57 5.84 1.51 13.50
C GLU A 57 5.22 0.19 13.05
N LEU A 58 4.95 0.02 11.75
CA LEU A 58 4.39 -1.24 11.20
C LEU A 58 5.29 -2.45 11.47
N VAL A 59 6.61 -2.29 11.32
CA VAL A 59 7.58 -3.34 11.62
C VAL A 59 7.66 -3.61 13.13
N ALA A 60 7.67 -2.57 13.97
CA ALA A 60 7.68 -2.73 15.42
C ALA A 60 6.42 -3.46 15.94
N ALA A 61 5.26 -3.21 15.31
CA ALA A 61 3.99 -3.87 15.59
C ALA A 61 3.88 -5.28 14.98
N GLY A 62 4.86 -5.72 14.19
CA GLY A 62 4.85 -7.04 13.54
C GLY A 62 3.81 -7.18 12.42
N ARG A 63 3.35 -6.07 11.84
CA ARG A 63 2.38 -6.08 10.72
C ARG A 63 3.01 -6.42 9.38
N THR A 64 4.32 -6.18 9.25
CA THR A 64 5.11 -6.43 8.04
C THR A 64 6.59 -6.46 8.41
N GLU A 65 7.46 -6.83 7.46
CA GLU A 65 8.90 -6.95 7.68
C GLU A 65 9.68 -5.85 6.95
N PRO A 66 10.91 -5.51 7.41
CA PRO A 66 11.80 -4.66 6.62
C PRO A 66 12.00 -5.24 5.22
N HIS A 67 12.04 -4.40 4.20
CA HIS A 67 12.23 -4.88 2.84
C HIS A 67 13.49 -5.74 2.71
N HIS A 68 13.36 -6.93 2.13
CA HIS A 68 14.40 -7.97 2.14
C HIS A 68 15.73 -7.57 1.46
N ILE A 69 15.70 -6.74 0.40
CA ILE A 69 16.90 -6.15 -0.25
C ILE A 69 17.29 -4.77 0.32
N TYR A 70 16.32 -3.90 0.63
CA TYR A 70 16.56 -2.52 1.05
C TYR A 70 16.04 -2.25 2.48
N PRO A 71 16.57 -2.95 3.50
CA PRO A 71 16.00 -2.97 4.85
C PRO A 71 16.10 -1.64 5.62
N GLU A 72 16.83 -0.65 5.10
CA GLU A 72 16.95 0.70 5.69
C GLU A 72 16.05 1.74 5.00
N SER A 73 15.34 1.35 3.93
CA SER A 73 14.47 2.24 3.16
C SER A 73 13.08 2.41 3.81
N GLY A 74 12.17 3.17 3.19
CA GLY A 74 10.76 3.20 3.60
C GLY A 74 9.97 1.96 3.17
N TRP A 75 10.57 1.05 2.41
CA TRP A 75 9.91 -0.13 1.90
C TRP A 75 9.82 -1.25 2.94
N THR A 76 8.75 -2.03 2.84
CA THR A 76 8.52 -3.27 3.60
C THR A 76 8.24 -4.43 2.66
N THR A 77 8.48 -5.65 3.12
CA THR A 77 8.08 -6.89 2.43
C THR A 77 7.04 -7.62 3.27
N PHE A 78 5.89 -7.95 2.68
CA PHE A 78 4.85 -8.80 3.26
C PHE A 78 4.67 -10.06 2.38
N HIS A 79 4.40 -11.20 3.01
CA HIS A 79 4.21 -12.46 2.31
C HIS A 79 2.73 -12.85 2.28
N VAL A 80 2.19 -13.04 1.08
CA VAL A 80 0.81 -13.49 0.85
C VAL A 80 0.86 -14.98 0.50
N GLY A 81 0.53 -15.83 1.48
CA GLY A 81 0.53 -17.28 1.33
C GLY A 81 -0.86 -17.89 1.18
N ASP A 82 -1.86 -17.31 1.85
CA ASP A 82 -3.24 -17.78 1.84
C ASP A 82 -4.28 -16.66 1.82
N SER A 83 -5.56 -17.03 1.93
CA SER A 83 -6.68 -16.09 1.88
C SER A 83 -6.74 -15.13 3.06
N ASP A 84 -6.25 -15.52 4.25
CA ASP A 84 -6.24 -14.65 5.42
C ASP A 84 -5.20 -13.53 5.21
N ASP A 85 -4.06 -13.88 4.60
CA ASP A 85 -3.01 -12.91 4.25
C ASP A 85 -3.47 -11.86 3.23
N VAL A 86 -4.45 -12.18 2.37
CA VAL A 86 -4.99 -11.21 1.38
C VAL A 86 -5.64 -10.03 2.08
N ALA A 87 -6.33 -10.24 3.20
CA ALA A 87 -6.97 -9.17 3.95
C ALA A 87 -5.92 -8.23 4.57
N ASP A 88 -4.85 -8.79 5.14
CA ASP A 88 -3.74 -8.02 5.71
C ASP A 88 -2.96 -7.27 4.61
N ALA A 89 -2.70 -7.92 3.47
CA ALA A 89 -2.08 -7.30 2.31
C ALA A 89 -2.89 -6.11 1.77
N ARG A 90 -4.21 -6.28 1.65
CA ARG A 90 -5.14 -5.21 1.25
C ARG A 90 -5.09 -4.06 2.26
N TRP A 91 -5.12 -4.37 3.55
CA TRP A 91 -5.05 -3.36 4.61
C TRP A 91 -3.75 -2.54 4.54
N LEU A 92 -2.60 -3.21 4.37
CA LEU A 92 -1.30 -2.55 4.24
C LEU A 92 -1.21 -1.67 2.98
N LEU A 93 -1.70 -2.15 1.84
CA LEU A 93 -1.75 -1.37 0.61
C LEU A 93 -2.70 -0.17 0.74
N ARG A 94 -3.84 -0.33 1.43
CA ARG A 94 -4.79 0.77 1.65
C ARG A 94 -4.17 1.84 2.54
N LEU A 95 -3.44 1.44 3.57
CA LEU A 95 -2.69 2.36 4.43
C LEU A 95 -1.63 3.15 3.63
N SER A 96 -0.89 2.47 2.76
CA SER A 96 0.09 3.09 1.85
C SER A 96 -0.62 4.10 0.94
N TYR A 97 -1.69 3.66 0.26
CA TYR A 97 -2.51 4.51 -0.60
C TYR A 97 -2.98 5.79 0.10
N LEU A 98 -3.58 5.67 1.30
CA LEU A 98 -4.09 6.82 2.05
C LEU A 98 -2.96 7.74 2.51
N SER A 99 -1.81 7.20 2.92
CA SER A 99 -0.62 8.00 3.26
C SER A 99 -0.12 8.83 2.06
N HIS A 100 -0.07 8.22 0.87
CA HIS A 100 0.32 8.93 -0.35
C HIS A 100 -0.75 9.94 -0.80
N ALA A 101 -2.03 9.60 -0.66
CA ALA A 101 -3.16 10.49 -0.94
C ALA A 101 -3.10 11.75 -0.05
N THR A 102 -2.90 11.62 1.26
CA THR A 102 -2.70 12.76 2.17
C THR A 102 -1.56 13.66 1.70
N ALA A 103 -0.44 13.05 1.30
CA ALA A 103 0.71 13.81 0.80
C ALA A 103 0.48 14.45 -0.59
N MET A 104 -0.53 14.00 -1.34
CA MET A 104 -0.89 14.50 -2.67
C MET A 104 -2.07 15.48 -2.66
N ALA A 105 -2.85 15.56 -1.58
CA ALA A 105 -4.06 16.38 -1.47
C ALA A 105 -3.85 17.88 -1.79
N ASN A 106 -2.62 18.38 -1.64
CA ASN A 106 -2.26 19.77 -1.97
C ASN A 106 -1.61 19.93 -3.36
N THR A 107 -1.75 18.94 -4.24
CA THR A 107 -1.17 18.95 -5.60
C THR A 107 -2.27 18.90 -6.65
N ALA A 108 -2.04 19.53 -7.81
CA ALA A 108 -2.99 19.49 -8.93
C ALA A 108 -3.31 18.06 -9.40
N ALA A 109 -2.38 17.12 -9.24
CA ALA A 109 -2.62 15.71 -9.56
C ALA A 109 -3.55 15.02 -8.55
N GLY A 110 -3.57 15.46 -7.30
CA GLY A 110 -4.46 14.94 -6.25
C GLY A 110 -5.88 15.50 -6.38
N GLU A 111 -6.03 16.79 -6.72
CA GLU A 111 -7.33 17.44 -6.86
C GLU A 111 -8.24 16.75 -7.89
N ASP A 112 -7.71 16.30 -9.02
CA ASP A 112 -8.51 15.64 -10.06
C ASP A 112 -8.76 14.15 -9.76
N ALA A 113 -7.74 13.42 -9.29
CA ALA A 113 -7.81 11.96 -9.16
C ALA A 113 -8.44 11.45 -7.86
N LEU A 114 -8.54 12.30 -6.83
CA LEU A 114 -8.96 11.92 -5.47
C LEU A 114 -10.04 12.85 -4.92
N SER A 115 -10.74 13.59 -5.79
CA SER A 115 -11.76 14.57 -5.39
C SER A 115 -12.90 13.97 -4.56
N ASP A 116 -13.25 12.70 -4.81
CA ASP A 116 -14.30 11.99 -4.09
C ASP A 116 -13.77 11.20 -2.87
N LEU A 117 -12.45 11.16 -2.65
CA LEU A 117 -11.82 10.42 -1.56
C LEU A 117 -11.80 11.24 -0.27
N ASP A 118 -12.63 10.87 0.69
CA ASP A 118 -12.53 11.36 2.07
C ASP A 118 -11.47 10.56 2.83
N VAL A 119 -10.22 11.04 2.77
CA VAL A 119 -9.07 10.34 3.38
C VAL A 119 -9.25 10.15 4.89
N ASP A 120 -9.86 11.10 5.59
CA ASP A 120 -10.06 10.98 7.03
C ASP A 120 -11.10 9.91 7.37
N ALA A 121 -12.24 9.90 6.65
CA ALA A 121 -13.25 8.86 6.83
C ALA A 121 -12.73 7.47 6.46
N GLU A 122 -11.90 7.37 5.43
CA GLU A 122 -11.27 6.11 5.01
C GLU A 122 -10.23 5.62 6.03
N LEU A 123 -9.43 6.51 6.60
CA LEU A 123 -8.51 6.16 7.67
C LEU A 123 -9.25 5.72 8.94
N ASP A 124 -10.37 6.36 9.26
CA ASP A 124 -11.20 5.95 10.40
C ASP A 124 -11.85 4.57 10.15
N ALA A 125 -12.26 4.28 8.91
CA ALA A 125 -12.79 2.95 8.53
C ALA A 125 -11.71 1.86 8.49
N LEU A 126 -10.46 2.24 8.18
CA LEU A 126 -9.31 1.33 8.17
C LEU A 126 -8.86 0.93 9.59
N ASP A 127 -9.25 1.72 10.60
CA ASP A 127 -8.99 1.50 12.03
C ASP A 127 -7.50 1.20 12.35
N PRO A 128 -6.53 2.04 11.90
CA PRO A 128 -5.14 1.91 12.32
C PRO A 128 -5.00 2.24 13.81
N SER A 129 -3.93 1.75 14.45
CA SER A 129 -3.64 2.14 15.84
C SER A 129 -3.47 3.66 15.96
N ASP A 130 -3.70 4.20 17.16
CA ASP A 130 -3.53 5.63 17.44
C ASP A 130 -2.13 6.12 17.06
N GLU A 131 -1.10 5.29 17.29
CA GLU A 131 0.28 5.58 16.92
C GLU A 131 0.45 5.71 15.40
N LEU A 132 -0.16 4.82 14.62
CA LEU A 132 -0.13 4.89 13.15
C LEU A 132 -0.95 6.08 12.65
N ARG A 133 -2.14 6.32 13.21
CA ARG A 133 -2.99 7.46 12.81
C ARG A 133 -2.28 8.79 13.02
N ALA A 134 -1.48 8.92 14.07
CA ALA A 134 -0.70 10.13 14.35
C ALA A 134 0.48 10.37 13.38
N LEU A 135 0.85 9.38 12.56
CA LEU A 135 1.96 9.45 11.60
C LEU A 135 1.53 9.69 10.14
N LEU A 136 0.24 9.59 9.86
CA LEU A 136 -0.37 9.73 8.52
C LEU A 136 -0.87 11.15 8.29
#